data_AF-D8FIF7-F1
#
_entry.id   AF-D8FIF7-F1
#
_cell.length_a   1.000
_cell.length_b   1.000
_cell.length_c   1.000
_cell.angle_alpha   90.00
_cell.angle_beta   90.00
_cell.angle_gamma   90.00
#
_symmetry.space_group_name_H-M   'P 1'
#
loop_
_entity.id
_entity.type
_entity.pdbx_description
1 polymer ?
#
loop_
_entity_poly.entity_id
_entity_poly.type
_entity_poly.pdbx_seq_one_letter_code
_entity_poly.pdbx_strand_id
1 'polypeptide(L)'
;MKISEILEKYPFAQAYFENNKLNIEGKESEDFDYFLKNISDEKLEELATDRKALKDGLKSFIDSMMEFLSDNQIQSITILPGRDKDGNEENFKELILKKSDVFSIVGPTGAGKSRLLSDIDWLAQGDTPTGRKILVNGQKPDSTMRFSTQDKIVAELSQNMNFVMDLTVR
;
A
#
# COMPACT_ATOMS: atom_id res chain seq x y z
N MET A 1 -29.02 -4.09 4.26
CA MET A 1 -28.56 -4.56 2.94
C MET A 1 -28.71 -6.06 2.91
N LYS A 2 -29.20 -6.63 1.81
CA LYS A 2 -29.33 -8.09 1.70
C LYS A 2 -27.96 -8.75 1.62
N ILE A 3 -27.86 -9.98 2.08
CA ILE A 3 -26.59 -10.74 2.03
C ILE A 3 -26.13 -10.93 0.58
N SER A 4 -27.04 -11.24 -0.34
CA SER A 4 -26.78 -11.31 -1.79
C SER A 4 -26.19 -10.00 -2.35
N GLU A 5 -26.77 -8.85 -2.01
CA GLU A 5 -26.27 -7.53 -2.44
C GLU A 5 -24.86 -7.25 -1.91
N ILE A 6 -24.55 -7.67 -0.67
CA ILE A 6 -23.22 -7.55 -0.08
C ILE A 6 -22.21 -8.40 -0.86
N LEU A 7 -22.57 -9.65 -1.19
CA LEU A 7 -21.68 -10.58 -1.90
C LEU A 7 -21.51 -10.20 -3.38
N GLU A 8 -22.54 -9.65 -4.04
CA GLU A 8 -22.41 -9.12 -5.39
C GLU A 8 -21.47 -7.90 -5.44
N LYS A 9 -21.60 -7.00 -4.46
CA LYS A 9 -20.77 -5.78 -4.40
C LYS A 9 -19.35 -6.07 -3.90
N TYR A 10 -19.21 -7.00 -2.97
CA TYR A 10 -17.95 -7.36 -2.33
C TYR A 10 -17.81 -8.89 -2.28
N PRO A 11 -17.44 -9.56 -3.39
CA PRO A 11 -17.34 -11.02 -3.44
C PRO A 11 -16.42 -11.63 -2.36
N PHE A 12 -15.35 -10.91 -2.00
CA PHE A 12 -14.43 -11.30 -0.92
C PHE A 12 -15.06 -11.30 0.48
N ALA A 13 -16.22 -10.64 0.67
CA ALA A 13 -16.93 -10.65 1.95
C ALA A 13 -17.40 -12.06 2.35
N GLN A 14 -17.50 -13.00 1.41
CA GLN A 14 -17.78 -14.40 1.71
C GLN A 14 -16.83 -14.98 2.77
N ALA A 15 -15.53 -14.65 2.68
CA ALA A 15 -14.52 -15.11 3.64
C ALA A 15 -14.81 -14.63 5.08
N TYR A 16 -15.44 -13.45 5.23
CA TYR A 16 -15.83 -12.97 6.56
C TYR A 16 -16.91 -13.87 7.18
N PHE A 17 -17.92 -14.26 6.42
CA PHE A 17 -18.98 -15.15 6.90
C PHE A 17 -18.43 -16.53 7.27
N GLU A 18 -17.57 -17.09 6.43
CA GLU A 18 -16.91 -18.38 6.68
C GLU A 18 -16.04 -18.34 7.95
N ASN A 19 -15.17 -17.32 8.08
CA ASN A 19 -14.27 -17.17 9.22
C ASN A 19 -15.02 -16.96 10.55
N ASN A 20 -16.17 -16.28 10.52
CA ASN A 20 -17.04 -16.09 11.69
C ASN A 20 -18.07 -17.22 11.86
N LYS A 21 -17.98 -18.31 11.08
CA LYS A 21 -18.88 -19.47 11.11
C LYS A 21 -20.36 -19.08 10.98
N LEU A 22 -20.64 -18.04 10.19
CA LEU A 22 -21.99 -17.57 9.89
C LEU A 22 -22.52 -18.33 8.67
N ASN A 23 -23.45 -19.26 8.90
CA ASN A 23 -24.09 -19.98 7.79
C ASN A 23 -25.15 -19.10 7.12
N ILE A 24 -24.85 -18.67 5.89
CA ILE A 24 -25.70 -17.83 5.05
C ILE A 24 -26.42 -18.59 3.93
N GLU A 25 -26.20 -19.90 3.80
CA GLU A 25 -26.86 -20.72 2.78
C GLU A 25 -28.39 -20.67 2.93
N GLY A 26 -29.09 -20.36 1.83
CA GLY A 26 -30.54 -20.23 1.79
C GLY A 26 -31.07 -18.95 2.44
N LYS A 27 -30.19 -18.05 2.89
CA LYS A 27 -30.52 -16.77 3.54
C LYS A 27 -30.01 -15.57 2.75
N GLU A 28 -29.62 -15.77 1.50
CA GLU A 28 -29.00 -14.76 0.65
C GLU A 28 -29.95 -13.58 0.38
N SER A 29 -31.27 -13.82 0.39
CA SER A 29 -32.29 -12.78 0.26
C SER A 29 -32.60 -12.01 1.54
N GLU A 30 -32.12 -12.47 2.69
CA GLU A 30 -32.37 -11.82 3.98
C GLU A 30 -31.50 -10.57 4.15
N ASP A 31 -32.03 -9.59 4.88
CA ASP A 31 -31.26 -8.44 5.32
C ASP A 31 -30.25 -8.87 6.39
N PHE A 32 -29.01 -8.40 6.30
CA PHE A 32 -27.95 -8.82 7.23
C PHE A 32 -28.27 -8.47 8.70
N ASP A 33 -28.94 -7.35 8.98
CA ASP A 33 -29.37 -7.03 10.34
C ASP A 33 -30.46 -7.98 10.84
N TYR A 34 -31.34 -8.44 9.94
CA TYR A 34 -32.35 -9.44 10.27
C TYR A 34 -31.72 -10.82 10.51
N PHE A 35 -30.77 -11.22 9.67
CA PHE A 35 -29.99 -12.44 9.84
C PHE A 35 -29.32 -12.49 11.22
N LEU A 36 -28.63 -11.42 11.63
CA LEU A 36 -27.96 -11.35 12.95
C LEU A 36 -28.93 -11.45 14.13
N LYS A 37 -30.15 -10.92 14.00
CA LYS A 37 -31.19 -11.03 15.04
C LYS A 37 -31.66 -12.48 15.23
N ASN A 38 -31.67 -13.28 14.16
CA ASN A 38 -32.10 -14.67 14.19
C ASN A 38 -31.00 -15.65 14.63
N ILE A 39 -29.78 -15.18 14.87
CA ILE A 39 -28.72 -16.00 15.50
C ILE A 39 -29.08 -16.17 16.98
N SER A 40 -29.03 -17.41 17.47
CA SER A 40 -29.28 -17.71 18.88
C SER A 40 -28.18 -17.14 19.78
N ASP A 41 -28.55 -16.74 20.99
CA ASP A 41 -27.57 -16.21 21.97
C ASP A 41 -26.54 -17.29 22.35
N GLU A 42 -26.94 -18.56 22.45
CA GLU A 42 -26.03 -19.70 22.64
C GLU A 42 -24.91 -19.76 21.58
N LYS A 43 -25.23 -19.46 20.32
CA LYS A 43 -24.25 -19.48 19.24
C LYS A 43 -23.29 -18.29 19.32
N LEU A 44 -23.79 -17.13 19.74
CA LEU A 44 -22.97 -15.94 19.96
C LEU A 44 -21.99 -16.15 21.12
N GLU A 45 -22.44 -16.81 22.19
CA GLU A 45 -21.59 -17.21 23.31
C GLU A 45 -20.48 -18.20 22.89
N GLU A 46 -20.81 -19.23 22.09
CA GLU A 46 -19.82 -20.18 21.55
C GLU A 46 -18.73 -19.48 20.72
N LEU A 47 -19.12 -18.42 19.99
CA LEU A 47 -18.22 -17.62 19.17
C LEU A 47 -17.51 -16.49 19.96
N ALA A 48 -17.80 -16.35 21.26
CA ALA A 48 -17.31 -15.28 22.12
C ALA A 48 -17.47 -13.88 21.49
N THR A 49 -18.62 -13.63 20.85
CA THR A 49 -18.91 -12.40 20.10
C THR A 49 -20.34 -11.92 20.35
N ASP A 50 -20.69 -10.76 19.80
CA ASP A 50 -22.04 -10.23 19.84
C ASP A 50 -22.50 -9.70 18.47
N ARG A 51 -23.82 -9.43 18.34
CA ARG A 51 -24.42 -8.99 17.08
C ARG A 51 -23.82 -7.68 16.57
N LYS A 52 -23.47 -6.77 17.47
CA LYS A 52 -22.87 -5.47 17.13
C LYS A 52 -21.44 -5.69 16.65
N ALA A 53 -20.66 -6.51 17.34
CA ALA A 53 -19.30 -6.87 16.96
C ALA A 53 -19.23 -7.54 15.58
N LEU A 54 -20.17 -8.44 15.25
CA LEU A 54 -20.26 -9.04 13.91
C LEU A 54 -20.62 -8.01 12.84
N LYS A 55 -21.52 -7.07 13.15
CA LYS A 55 -21.90 -6.02 12.21
C LYS A 55 -20.75 -5.04 11.94
N ASP A 56 -20.13 -4.54 13.00
CA ASP A 56 -19.01 -3.60 12.93
C ASP A 56 -17.76 -4.27 12.33
N GLY A 57 -17.58 -5.57 12.61
CA GLY A 57 -16.53 -6.41 12.06
C GLY A 57 -16.65 -6.59 10.55
N LEU A 58 -17.85 -6.88 10.02
CA LEU A 58 -18.06 -6.99 8.57
C LEU A 58 -17.72 -5.67 7.86
N LYS A 59 -18.17 -4.55 8.43
CA LYS A 59 -17.86 -3.22 7.88
C LYS A 59 -16.34 -2.98 7.85
N SER A 60 -15.68 -3.17 8.99
CA SER A 60 -14.23 -3.00 9.10
C SER A 60 -13.44 -3.92 8.15
N PHE A 61 -13.91 -5.16 7.98
CA PHE A 61 -13.32 -6.11 7.05
C PHE A 61 -13.44 -5.63 5.59
N ILE A 62 -14.63 -5.17 5.19
CA ILE A 62 -14.85 -4.62 3.86
C ILE A 62 -13.98 -3.38 3.63
N ASP A 63 -13.96 -2.44 4.58
CA ASP A 63 -13.19 -1.21 4.46
C ASP A 63 -11.68 -1.53 4.30
N SER A 64 -11.14 -2.45 5.11
CA SER A 64 -9.73 -2.88 5.03
C SER A 64 -9.40 -3.59 3.71
N MET A 65 -10.30 -4.46 3.23
CA MET A 65 -10.12 -5.16 1.96
C MET A 65 -10.24 -4.20 0.76
N MET A 66 -11.14 -3.23 0.84
CA MET A 66 -11.28 -2.18 -0.17
C MET A 66 -10.05 -1.27 -0.20
N GLU A 67 -9.46 -0.96 0.94
CA GLU A 67 -8.18 -0.23 1.02
C GLU A 67 -7.03 -1.06 0.42
N PHE A 68 -6.97 -2.35 0.74
CA PHE A 68 -5.97 -3.26 0.15
C PHE A 68 -6.12 -3.44 -1.36
N LEU A 69 -7.36 -3.54 -1.85
CA LEU A 69 -7.69 -3.70 -3.28
C LEU A 69 -7.67 -2.38 -4.04
N SER A 70 -7.82 -1.24 -3.34
CA SER A 70 -7.64 0.07 -3.95
C SER A 70 -6.19 0.17 -4.44
N ASP A 71 -6.04 0.63 -5.68
CA ASP A 71 -4.86 0.51 -6.53
C ASP A 71 -3.65 1.29 -5.97
N ASN A 72 -3.08 0.83 -4.85
CA ASN A 72 -1.81 1.29 -4.27
C ASN A 72 -0.61 0.84 -5.13
N GLN A 73 -0.86 0.33 -6.34
CA GLN A 73 0.21 0.05 -7.28
C GLN A 73 0.84 1.36 -7.74
N ILE A 74 2.17 1.39 -7.71
CA ILE A 74 2.94 2.50 -8.23
C ILE A 74 2.87 2.43 -9.77
N GLN A 75 2.11 3.35 -10.35
CA GLN A 75 1.98 3.55 -11.79
C GLN A 75 3.04 4.53 -12.30
N SER A 76 3.46 5.48 -11.47
CA SER A 76 4.52 6.42 -11.84
C SER A 76 5.27 7.01 -10.64
N ILE A 77 6.55 7.33 -10.84
CA ILE A 77 7.36 8.15 -9.95
C ILE A 77 7.71 9.45 -10.69
N THR A 78 7.38 10.60 -10.10
CA THR A 78 7.77 11.90 -10.65
C THR A 78 8.86 12.52 -9.81
N ILE A 79 9.95 12.94 -10.46
CA ILE A 79 11.07 13.63 -9.84
C ILE A 79 10.96 15.12 -10.20
N LEU A 80 10.81 15.97 -9.20
CA LEU A 80 10.84 17.42 -9.34
C LEU A 80 12.25 17.93 -9.06
N PRO A 81 12.69 18.98 -9.78
CA PRO A 81 14.04 19.50 -9.69
C PRO A 81 14.33 20.06 -8.30
N GLY A 82 15.58 19.92 -7.90
CA GLY A 82 16.14 20.56 -6.73
C GLY A 82 17.26 21.51 -7.14
N ARG A 83 18.39 21.37 -6.47
CA ARG A 83 19.63 22.11 -6.71
C ARG A 83 20.79 21.17 -6.92
N ASP A 84 21.72 21.61 -7.75
CA ASP A 84 23.01 20.96 -7.93
C ASP A 84 23.96 21.25 -6.74
N LYS A 85 25.18 20.70 -6.81
CA LYS A 85 26.22 20.87 -5.78
C LYS A 85 26.69 22.33 -5.63
N ASP A 86 26.47 23.16 -6.65
CA ASP A 86 26.88 24.55 -6.71
C ASP A 86 25.72 25.49 -6.31
N GLY A 87 24.55 24.91 -5.98
CA GLY A 87 23.36 25.60 -5.51
C GLY A 87 22.44 26.13 -6.62
N ASN A 88 22.75 25.84 -7.89
CA ASN A 88 21.93 26.22 -9.03
C ASN A 88 20.73 25.28 -9.18
N GLU A 89 19.62 25.77 -9.73
CA GLU A 89 18.48 24.92 -10.06
C GLU A 89 18.84 23.91 -11.16
N GLU A 90 18.27 22.72 -11.08
CA GLU A 90 18.47 21.70 -12.11
C GLU A 90 17.71 22.04 -13.40
N ASN A 91 18.31 21.71 -14.54
CA ASN A 91 17.80 22.08 -15.87
C ASN A 91 16.68 21.16 -16.40
N PHE A 92 15.77 20.71 -15.55
CA PHE A 92 14.56 19.98 -15.96
C PHE A 92 13.35 20.44 -15.16
N LYS A 93 12.15 20.34 -15.75
CA LYS A 93 10.90 20.70 -15.06
C LYS A 93 10.37 19.56 -14.20
N GLU A 94 10.35 18.36 -14.76
CA GLU A 94 10.00 17.11 -14.09
C GLU A 94 10.56 15.93 -14.90
N LEU A 95 10.82 14.81 -14.21
CA LEU A 95 11.09 13.52 -14.84
C LEU A 95 10.03 12.53 -14.36
N ILE A 96 9.26 11.96 -15.28
CA ILE A 96 8.19 11.01 -14.96
C ILE A 96 8.64 9.62 -15.40
N LEU A 97 8.83 8.74 -14.43
CA LEU A 97 9.12 7.32 -14.64
C LEU A 97 7.81 6.54 -14.54
N LYS A 98 7.38 5.84 -15.59
CA LYS A 98 6.15 5.06 -15.57
C LYS A 98 6.44 3.59 -15.28
N LYS A 99 5.42 2.89 -14.79
CA LYS A 99 5.46 1.43 -14.62
C LYS A 99 5.89 0.77 -15.93
N SER A 100 6.80 -0.21 -15.81
CA SER A 100 7.41 -0.95 -16.93
C SER A 100 8.41 -0.18 -17.79
N ASP A 101 8.72 1.08 -17.48
CA ASP A 101 9.81 1.79 -18.15
C ASP A 101 11.19 1.29 -17.67
N VAL A 102 12.17 1.36 -18.57
CA VAL A 102 13.58 1.14 -18.25
C VAL A 102 14.35 2.42 -18.57
N PHE A 103 14.93 3.04 -17.55
CA PHE A 103 15.71 4.27 -17.67
C PHE A 103 17.20 4.02 -17.43
N SER A 104 18.05 4.82 -18.08
CA SER A 104 19.49 4.83 -17.84
C SER A 104 19.94 6.24 -17.49
N ILE A 105 20.69 6.37 -16.39
CA ILE A 105 21.24 7.64 -15.93
C ILE A 105 22.74 7.63 -16.25
N VAL A 106 23.17 8.57 -17.11
CA VAL A 106 24.57 8.69 -17.54
C VAL A 106 25.14 10.05 -17.15
N GLY A 107 26.43 10.08 -16.83
CA GLY A 107 27.13 11.32 -16.46
C GLY A 107 28.46 11.04 -15.77
N PRO A 108 29.34 12.06 -15.64
CA PRO A 108 30.66 11.90 -15.03
C PRO A 108 30.58 11.54 -13.54
N THR A 109 31.69 11.07 -12.97
CA THR A 109 31.81 10.85 -11.52
C THR A 109 31.55 12.17 -10.78
N GLY A 110 30.77 12.13 -9.70
CA GLY A 110 30.41 13.32 -8.92
C GLY A 110 29.25 14.15 -9.48
N ALA A 111 28.63 13.77 -10.61
CA ALA A 111 27.45 14.45 -11.18
C ALA A 111 26.14 14.27 -10.37
N GLY A 112 26.20 13.60 -9.21
CA GLY A 112 25.00 13.39 -8.37
C GLY A 112 24.13 12.19 -8.74
N LYS A 113 24.59 11.26 -9.61
CA LYS A 113 23.84 10.05 -9.98
C LYS A 113 23.37 9.21 -8.78
N SER A 114 24.30 8.84 -7.89
CA SER A 114 23.96 8.09 -6.67
C SER A 114 23.04 8.90 -5.76
N ARG A 115 23.21 10.22 -5.73
CA ARG A 115 22.36 11.10 -4.94
C ARG A 115 20.92 11.15 -5.45
N LEU A 116 20.73 11.17 -6.77
CA LEU A 116 19.42 11.06 -7.40
C LEU A 116 18.74 9.74 -7.03
N LEU A 117 19.45 8.62 -7.06
CA LEU A 117 18.93 7.33 -6.64
C LEU A 117 18.54 7.31 -5.16
N SER A 118 19.36 7.88 -4.27
CA SER A 118 19.02 8.00 -2.84
C SER A 118 17.81 8.90 -2.60
N ASP A 119 17.66 10.01 -3.35
CA ASP A 119 16.49 10.88 -3.24
C ASP A 119 15.20 10.11 -3.64
N ILE A 120 15.29 9.20 -4.62
CA ILE A 120 14.18 8.31 -5.01
C ILE A 120 13.88 7.27 -3.91
N ASP A 121 14.89 6.57 -3.37
CA ASP A 121 14.71 5.58 -2.29
C ASP A 121 14.04 6.18 -1.05
N TRP A 122 14.40 7.42 -0.69
CA TRP A 122 13.83 8.12 0.46
C TRP A 122 12.56 8.91 0.16
N LEU A 123 12.08 8.86 -1.08
CA LEU A 123 10.93 9.63 -1.53
C LEU A 123 11.04 11.10 -1.10
N ALA A 124 12.20 11.72 -1.36
CA ALA A 124 12.58 13.03 -0.85
C ALA A 124 11.47 14.08 -1.01
N GLN A 125 11.31 14.98 -0.04
CA GLN A 125 10.28 16.02 -0.03
C GLN A 125 10.89 17.42 0.15
N GLY A 126 12.07 17.66 -0.43
CA GLY A 126 12.84 18.89 -0.24
C GLY A 126 13.63 18.92 1.07
N ASP A 127 13.69 17.80 1.77
CA ASP A 127 14.37 17.59 3.05
C ASP A 127 15.76 16.94 2.92
N THR A 128 16.24 16.78 1.69
CA THR A 128 17.59 16.34 1.39
C THR A 128 18.46 17.53 0.93
N PRO A 129 19.80 17.46 1.03
CA PRO A 129 20.72 18.46 0.49
C PRO A 129 20.46 18.92 -0.96
N THR A 130 19.85 18.08 -1.80
CA THR A 130 19.51 18.44 -3.17
C THR A 130 18.21 19.23 -3.24
N GLY A 131 17.34 19.14 -2.24
CA GLY A 131 16.03 19.80 -2.25
C GLY A 131 15.03 19.23 -3.27
N ARG A 132 15.34 18.07 -3.90
CA ARG A 132 14.42 17.40 -4.83
C ARG A 132 13.15 16.94 -4.13
N LYS A 133 12.07 16.80 -4.91
CA LYS A 133 10.80 16.25 -4.43
C LYS A 133 10.38 15.07 -5.30
N ILE A 134 9.95 13.98 -4.68
CA ILE A 134 9.50 12.77 -5.36
C ILE A 134 8.00 12.61 -5.14
N LEU A 135 7.25 12.41 -6.22
CA LEU A 135 5.83 12.12 -6.16
C LEU A 135 5.59 10.67 -6.56
N VAL A 136 4.66 10.01 -5.88
CA VAL A 136 4.18 8.67 -6.23
C VAL A 136 2.79 8.83 -6.81
N ASN A 137 2.57 8.33 -8.02
CA ASN A 137 1.31 8.51 -8.76
C ASN A 137 0.87 9.99 -8.85
N GLY A 138 1.83 10.91 -8.98
CA GLY A 138 1.60 12.35 -9.07
C GLY A 138 1.24 13.03 -7.73
N GLN A 139 1.23 12.29 -6.62
CA GLN A 139 0.89 12.81 -5.30
C GLN A 139 2.09 12.75 -4.34
N LYS A 140 2.03 13.60 -3.31
CA LYS A 140 3.02 13.55 -2.23
C LYS A 140 2.85 12.21 -1.48
N PRO A 141 3.91 11.41 -1.33
CA PRO A 141 3.84 10.17 -0.57
C PRO A 141 3.55 10.47 0.91
N ASP A 142 2.75 9.61 1.52
CA ASP A 142 2.42 9.69 2.94
C ASP A 142 3.63 9.31 3.82
N SER A 143 3.51 9.54 5.13
CA SER A 143 4.57 9.20 6.08
C SER A 143 4.85 7.70 6.16
N THR A 144 3.83 6.86 5.97
CA THR A 144 3.95 5.41 6.02
C THR A 144 4.84 4.88 4.89
N MET A 145 4.68 5.36 3.66
CA MET A 145 5.53 5.00 2.51
C MET A 145 6.97 5.49 2.66
N ARG A 146 7.18 6.66 3.30
CA ARG A 146 8.52 7.25 3.47
C ARG A 146 9.35 6.59 4.57
N PHE A 147 8.69 6.09 5.61
CA PHE A 147 9.36 5.64 6.84
C PHE A 147 9.10 4.17 7.19
N SER A 148 8.27 3.45 6.43
CA SER A 148 8.07 2.01 6.64
C SER A 148 9.36 1.25 6.31
N THR A 149 9.81 0.44 7.27
CA THR A 149 10.91 -0.51 7.09
C THR A 149 10.43 -1.82 6.44
N GLN A 150 9.12 -2.09 6.45
CA GLN A 150 8.52 -3.32 5.92
C GLN A 150 7.98 -3.13 4.50
N ASP A 151 7.48 -1.93 4.17
CA ASP A 151 6.81 -1.61 2.91
C ASP A 151 7.69 -0.71 2.03
N LYS A 152 8.98 -1.06 1.91
CA LYS A 152 9.88 -0.36 1.00
C LYS A 152 9.38 -0.50 -0.44
N ILE A 153 9.12 0.63 -1.07
CA ILE A 153 8.64 0.69 -2.46
C ILE A 153 9.77 0.66 -3.51
N VAL A 154 11.01 0.92 -3.08
CA VAL A 154 12.19 0.94 -3.94
C VAL A 154 13.11 -0.20 -3.50
N ALA A 155 13.47 -1.06 -4.44
CA ALA A 155 14.55 -2.02 -4.28
C ALA A 155 15.79 -1.47 -5.01
N GLU A 156 16.91 -1.37 -4.29
CA GLU A 156 18.19 -0.94 -4.84
C GLU A 156 19.18 -2.11 -4.83
N LEU A 157 19.87 -2.31 -5.96
CA LEU A 157 21.07 -3.12 -6.00
C LEU A 157 22.27 -2.19 -5.79
N SER A 158 22.87 -2.22 -4.60
CA SER A 158 24.02 -1.36 -4.29
C SER A 158 25.28 -1.82 -5.00
N GLN A 159 26.14 -0.86 -5.38
CA GLN A 159 27.47 -1.16 -5.91
C GLN A 159 28.38 -1.82 -4.85
N ASN A 160 28.14 -1.52 -3.57
CA ASN A 160 28.84 -2.14 -2.44
C ASN A 160 28.09 -3.41 -1.99
N MET A 161 28.81 -4.50 -1.87
CA MET A 161 28.28 -5.82 -1.50
C MET A 161 28.46 -6.05 0.00
N ASN A 162 27.44 -5.73 0.80
CA ASN A 162 27.49 -5.86 2.26
C ASN A 162 26.93 -7.23 2.72
N PHE A 163 27.64 -8.30 2.42
CA PHE A 163 27.22 -9.66 2.80
C PHE A 163 27.72 -10.03 4.20
N VAL A 164 26.84 -10.66 4.97
CA VAL A 164 27.22 -11.35 6.21
C VAL A 164 27.74 -12.73 5.82
N MET A 165 29.03 -12.95 6.01
CA MET A 165 29.74 -14.14 5.53
C MET A 165 29.28 -15.46 6.19
N ASP A 166 28.68 -15.38 7.38
CA ASP A 166 28.24 -16.55 8.15
C ASP A 166 26.82 -17.03 7.79
N LEU A 167 26.17 -16.40 6.82
CA LEU A 167 24.85 -16.77 6.34
C LEU A 167 24.94 -17.38 4.94
N THR A 168 24.19 -18.47 4.73
CA THR A 168 24.04 -19.08 3.41
C THR A 168 23.04 -18.29 2.56
N VAL A 169 23.22 -18.30 1.24
CA VAL A 169 22.33 -17.61 0.28
C VAL A 169 20.93 -18.24 0.18
N ARG A 170 20.71 -19.41 0.81
CA ARG A 170 19.48 -20.21 0.70
C ARG A 170 18.42 -19.83 1.72
#